data_AF-A0A661E175-F1
#
_entry.id   AF-A0A661E175-F1
#
_cell.length_a   1.000
_cell.length_b   1.000
_cell.length_c   1.000
_cell.angle_alpha   90.00
_cell.angle_beta   90.00
_cell.angle_gamma   90.00
#
_symmetry.space_group_name_H-M   'P 1'
#
loop_
_entity.id
_entity.type
_entity.pdbx_description
1 polymer ?
#
loop_
_entity_poly.entity_id
_entity_poly.type
_entity_poly.pdbx_seq_one_letter_code
_entity_poly.pdbx_strand_id
1 'polypeptide(L)'
;MTERIVVDPITRIEGHLRIEAQMDGDRIDKAYSAGTMVRGIEIILQGRDPRDAWAFAQRICGVCTLVHGLASIRSVENALNYPIPPNAQLIRNLMSGAQYVHDHVMHFYHLHALDWVDVVSALKADPKATSELAQSISSYPKSSPGYFSDMQKKLKDFVESGQLGIFANGYWGHPAYKLPPEANLMA
;
A
#
# COMPACT_ATOMS: atom_id res chain seq x y z
N MET A 1 -23.26 25.77 10.49
CA MET A 1 -22.54 25.93 9.20
C MET A 1 -22.02 24.56 8.84
N THR A 2 -22.22 24.09 7.61
CA THR A 2 -21.64 22.82 7.14
C THR A 2 -20.14 23.04 6.93
N GLU A 3 -19.31 22.45 7.79
CA GLU A 3 -17.85 22.45 7.66
C GLU A 3 -17.44 21.58 6.46
N ARG A 4 -16.39 21.99 5.74
CA ARG A 4 -15.82 21.24 4.64
C ARG A 4 -14.36 20.90 4.94
N ILE A 5 -14.08 19.62 5.07
CA ILE A 5 -12.74 19.08 5.28
C ILE A 5 -12.16 18.71 3.92
N VAL A 6 -10.91 19.11 3.69
CA VAL A 6 -10.18 18.82 2.45
C VAL A 6 -8.91 18.06 2.80
N VAL A 7 -8.71 16.91 2.16
CA VAL A 7 -7.47 16.15 2.26
C VAL A 7 -6.84 16.08 0.86
N ASP A 8 -5.82 16.92 0.68
CA ASP A 8 -5.07 17.08 -0.56
C ASP A 8 -3.64 17.53 -0.21
N PRO A 9 -2.62 16.66 -0.38
CA PRO A 9 -2.68 15.36 -1.04
C PRO A 9 -3.24 14.24 -0.15
N ILE A 10 -3.86 13.22 -0.78
CA ILE A 10 -3.97 11.89 -0.18
C ILE A 10 -2.61 11.20 -0.33
N THR A 11 -1.96 10.88 0.78
CA THR A 11 -0.65 10.20 0.81
C THR A 11 -0.81 8.69 1.00
N ARG A 12 0.30 7.94 0.87
CA ARG A 12 0.33 6.46 0.95
C ARG A 12 -0.62 5.76 -0.04
N ILE A 13 -0.83 6.37 -1.21
CA ILE A 13 -1.47 5.76 -2.36
C ILE A 13 -0.56 5.89 -3.59
N GLU A 14 -0.90 5.19 -4.66
CA GLU A 14 -0.31 5.48 -5.98
C GLU A 14 -1.02 6.68 -6.62
N GLY A 15 -0.26 7.55 -7.30
CA GLY A 15 -0.81 8.65 -8.07
C GLY A 15 -1.29 9.85 -7.24
N HIS A 16 -2.32 10.53 -7.76
CA HIS A 16 -2.81 11.80 -7.22
C HIS A 16 -4.33 11.76 -7.01
N LEU A 17 -4.74 11.98 -5.76
CA LEU A 17 -6.14 12.00 -5.34
C LEU A 17 -6.38 13.15 -4.37
N ARG A 18 -7.54 13.77 -4.54
CA ARG A 18 -8.12 14.75 -3.63
C ARG A 18 -9.45 14.22 -3.11
N ILE A 19 -9.62 14.22 -1.79
CA ILE A 19 -10.90 13.91 -1.13
C ILE A 19 -11.41 15.14 -0.40
N GLU A 20 -12.69 15.44 -0.57
CA GLU A 20 -13.37 16.47 0.20
C GLU A 20 -14.58 15.87 0.90
N ALA A 21 -14.78 16.21 2.17
CA ALA A 21 -15.90 15.76 2.98
C ALA A 21 -16.69 16.98 3.48
N GLN A 22 -18.00 16.97 3.22
CA GLN A 22 -18.94 17.91 3.83
C GLN A 22 -19.49 17.29 5.11
N MET A 23 -19.33 17.99 6.22
CA MET A 23 -19.70 17.50 7.55
C MET A 23 -21.12 17.95 7.93
N ASP A 24 -21.84 17.06 8.61
CA ASP A 24 -23.05 17.33 9.39
C ASP A 24 -22.79 16.88 10.83
N GLY A 25 -22.46 17.83 11.70
CA GLY A 25 -21.96 17.53 13.04
C GLY A 25 -20.67 16.71 12.98
N ASP A 26 -20.69 15.53 13.60
CA ASP A 26 -19.58 14.56 13.66
C ASP A 26 -19.62 13.52 12.52
N ARG A 27 -20.54 13.67 11.56
CA ARG A 27 -20.74 12.72 10.46
C ARG A 27 -20.39 13.36 9.12
N ILE A 28 -19.91 12.54 8.19
CA ILE A 28 -19.76 12.94 6.79
C ILE A 28 -21.13 12.81 6.12
N ASP A 29 -21.70 13.92 5.66
CA ASP A 29 -22.94 13.96 4.86
C ASP A 29 -22.65 13.64 3.39
N LYS A 30 -21.60 14.27 2.82
CA LYS A 30 -21.19 14.06 1.43
C LYS A 30 -19.68 13.92 1.32
N ALA A 31 -19.24 13.05 0.41
CA ALA A 31 -17.84 12.90 0.04
C ALA A 31 -17.68 13.11 -1.47
N TYR A 32 -16.59 13.76 -1.85
CA TYR A 32 -16.22 14.04 -3.24
C TYR A 32 -14.83 13.43 -3.50
N SER A 33 -14.70 12.70 -4.60
CA SER A 33 -13.45 12.04 -5.01
C SER A 33 -13.00 12.58 -6.36
N ALA A 34 -11.81 13.17 -6.41
CA ALA A 34 -11.25 13.75 -7.62
C ALA A 34 -9.85 13.17 -7.90
N GLY A 35 -9.72 12.43 -9.00
CA GLY A 35 -8.42 12.07 -9.55
C GLY A 35 -7.76 13.31 -10.15
N THR A 36 -6.58 13.67 -9.67
CA THR A 36 -5.93 14.95 -10.00
C THR A 36 -4.77 14.81 -10.98
N MET A 37 -4.77 13.74 -11.79
CA MET A 37 -3.75 13.50 -12.83
C MET A 37 -4.34 12.87 -14.10
N VAL A 38 -3.68 13.10 -15.25
CA VAL A 38 -3.99 12.47 -16.53
C VAL A 38 -2.73 12.31 -17.38
N ARG A 39 -2.64 11.21 -18.14
CA ARG A 39 -1.54 10.96 -19.11
C ARG A 39 -2.00 10.59 -20.52
N GLY A 40 -3.21 10.04 -20.68
CA GLY A 40 -3.80 9.75 -22.00
C GLY A 40 -3.18 8.57 -22.75
N ILE A 41 -2.87 7.46 -22.07
CA ILE A 41 -2.30 6.24 -22.70
C ILE A 41 -3.18 5.72 -23.86
N GLU A 42 -4.50 5.86 -23.75
CA GLU A 42 -5.47 5.49 -24.79
C GLU A 42 -5.23 6.23 -26.11
N ILE A 43 -4.93 7.53 -26.02
CA ILE A 43 -4.61 8.38 -27.19
C ILE A 43 -3.23 8.01 -27.72
N ILE A 44 -2.26 7.82 -26.84
CA ILE A 44 -0.86 7.46 -27.21
C ILE A 44 -0.80 6.13 -27.97
N LEU A 45 -1.71 5.20 -27.68
CA LEU A 45 -1.78 3.89 -28.33
C LEU A 45 -2.37 3.94 -29.76
N GLN A 46 -3.05 5.01 -30.15
CA GLN A 46 -3.62 5.12 -31.50
C GLN A 46 -2.53 5.07 -32.57
N GLY A 47 -2.74 4.26 -33.60
CA GLY A 47 -1.81 4.09 -34.71
C GLY A 47 -0.54 3.29 -34.39
N ARG A 48 -0.39 2.76 -33.16
CA ARG A 48 0.73 1.87 -32.82
C ARG A 48 0.48 0.45 -33.28
N ASP A 49 1.58 -0.29 -33.49
CA ASP A 49 1.50 -1.72 -33.75
C ASP A 49 0.89 -2.44 -32.52
N PRO A 50 -0.15 -3.28 -32.70
CA PRO A 50 -0.75 -4.02 -31.59
C PRO A 50 0.25 -4.87 -30.79
N ARG A 51 1.35 -5.31 -31.41
CA ARG A 51 2.40 -6.10 -30.75
C ARG A 51 3.20 -5.28 -29.72
N ASP A 52 3.24 -3.96 -29.88
CA ASP A 52 3.92 -3.04 -28.95
C ASP A 52 2.99 -2.52 -27.85
N ALA A 53 1.68 -2.67 -28.00
CA ALA A 53 0.68 -2.06 -27.12
C ALA A 53 0.87 -2.41 -25.65
N TRP A 54 1.27 -3.65 -25.35
CA TRP A 54 1.48 -4.10 -23.97
C TRP A 54 2.59 -3.33 -23.27
N ALA A 55 3.65 -2.95 -23.99
CA ALA A 55 4.78 -2.24 -23.40
C ALA A 55 4.37 -0.84 -22.95
N PHE A 56 3.49 -0.17 -23.72
CA PHE A 56 2.92 1.14 -23.38
C PHE A 56 1.87 1.02 -22.26
N ALA A 57 0.90 0.11 -22.41
CA ALA A 57 -0.15 -0.11 -21.43
C ALA A 57 0.43 -0.50 -20.06
N GLN A 58 1.53 -1.27 -20.03
CA GLN A 58 2.20 -1.63 -18.78
C GLN A 58 2.67 -0.42 -17.98
N ARG A 59 2.96 0.72 -18.63
CA ARG A 59 3.36 1.96 -17.94
C ARG A 59 2.16 2.74 -17.41
N ILE A 60 0.94 2.21 -17.48
CA ILE A 60 -0.22 2.81 -16.79
C ILE A 60 0.01 2.81 -15.27
N CYS A 61 0.63 1.80 -14.67
CA CYS A 61 0.90 1.83 -13.24
C CYS A 61 2.14 1.01 -12.91
N GLY A 62 3.00 1.55 -12.04
CA GLY A 62 4.21 0.87 -11.55
C GLY A 62 3.98 0.01 -10.31
N VAL A 63 2.86 0.18 -9.60
CA VAL A 63 2.50 -0.64 -8.43
C VAL A 63 1.90 -1.96 -8.92
N CYS A 64 0.78 -1.91 -9.66
CA CYS A 64 0.20 -3.08 -10.30
C CYS A 64 0.89 -3.41 -11.64
N THR A 65 2.23 -3.41 -11.65
CA THR A 65 3.12 -3.30 -12.82
C THR A 65 2.89 -4.25 -14.00
N LEU A 66 2.29 -5.42 -13.82
CA LEU A 66 2.11 -6.46 -14.85
C LEU A 66 0.72 -6.42 -15.50
N VAL A 67 -0.31 -6.04 -14.74
CA VAL A 67 -1.69 -6.39 -15.06
C VAL A 67 -2.16 -5.73 -16.36
N HIS A 68 -1.72 -4.50 -16.64
CA HIS A 68 -2.05 -3.78 -17.86
C HIS A 68 -1.36 -4.38 -19.09
N GLY A 69 -0.10 -4.81 -18.97
CA GLY A 69 0.60 -5.52 -20.04
C GLY A 69 -0.06 -6.86 -20.35
N LEU A 70 -0.44 -7.62 -19.30
CA LEU A 70 -1.13 -8.90 -19.45
C LEU A 70 -2.54 -8.75 -20.04
N ALA A 71 -3.29 -7.71 -19.66
CA ALA A 71 -4.57 -7.39 -20.26
C ALA A 71 -4.40 -7.02 -21.74
N SER A 72 -3.40 -6.20 -22.07
CA SER A 72 -3.12 -5.79 -23.44
C SER A 72 -2.80 -6.97 -24.36
N ILE A 73 -1.91 -7.90 -23.95
CA ILE A 73 -1.60 -9.07 -24.79
C ILE A 73 -2.82 -9.97 -25.00
N ARG A 74 -3.64 -10.17 -23.95
CA ARG A 74 -4.89 -10.96 -24.05
C ARG A 74 -5.89 -10.32 -25.01
N SER A 75 -6.02 -8.99 -24.98
CA SER A 75 -6.90 -8.26 -25.89
C SER A 75 -6.46 -8.39 -27.35
N VAL A 76 -5.16 -8.30 -27.63
CA VAL A 76 -4.62 -8.45 -28.99
C VAL A 76 -4.75 -9.88 -29.49
N GLU A 77 -4.41 -10.87 -28.65
CA GLU A 77 -4.58 -12.29 -28.98
C GLU A 77 -6.04 -12.64 -29.25
N ASN A 78 -6.97 -12.10 -28.45
CA ASN A 78 -8.40 -12.28 -28.67
C ASN A 78 -8.86 -11.66 -30.00
N ALA A 79 -8.44 -10.43 -30.31
CA ALA A 79 -8.79 -9.78 -31.58
C ALA A 79 -8.30 -10.55 -32.82
N LEU A 80 -7.18 -11.27 -32.69
CA LEU A 80 -6.58 -12.07 -33.77
C LEU A 80 -7.00 -13.55 -33.75
N ASN A 81 -7.82 -13.97 -32.78
CA ASN A 81 -8.11 -15.38 -32.50
C ASN A 81 -6.83 -16.24 -32.37
N TYR A 82 -5.79 -15.70 -31.72
CA TYR A 82 -4.47 -16.32 -31.63
C TYR A 82 -4.41 -17.30 -30.44
N PRO A 83 -4.22 -18.62 -30.67
CA PRO A 83 -4.07 -19.58 -29.58
C PRO A 83 -2.66 -19.52 -28.99
N ILE A 84 -2.56 -19.55 -27.66
CA ILE A 84 -1.27 -19.64 -26.96
C ILE A 84 -1.00 -21.05 -26.45
N PRO A 85 0.27 -21.49 -26.40
CA PRO A 85 0.60 -22.78 -25.82
C PRO A 85 0.32 -22.78 -24.31
N PRO A 86 -0.09 -23.93 -23.72
CA PRO A 86 -0.40 -24.02 -22.29
C PRO A 86 0.72 -23.51 -21.38
N ASN A 87 1.98 -23.73 -21.73
CA ASN A 87 3.13 -23.27 -20.96
C ASN A 87 3.22 -21.73 -20.89
N ALA A 88 2.82 -21.01 -21.94
CA ALA A 88 2.76 -19.54 -21.91
C ALA A 88 1.68 -19.05 -20.93
N GLN A 89 0.51 -19.71 -20.92
CA GLN A 89 -0.54 -19.39 -19.95
C GLN A 89 -0.10 -19.66 -18.51
N LEU A 90 0.60 -20.77 -18.27
CA LEU A 90 1.13 -21.10 -16.95
C LEU A 90 2.12 -20.04 -16.45
N ILE A 91 3.06 -19.61 -17.29
CA ILE A 91 4.00 -18.53 -16.94
C ILE A 91 3.25 -17.22 -16.64
N ARG A 92 2.27 -16.84 -17.46
CA ARG A 92 1.46 -15.63 -17.21
C ARG A 92 0.70 -15.69 -15.89
N ASN A 93 0.17 -16.86 -15.54
CA ASN A 93 -0.52 -17.08 -14.26
C ASN A 93 0.46 -16.98 -13.08
N LEU A 94 1.66 -17.58 -13.19
CA LEU A 94 2.70 -17.48 -12.17
C LEU A 94 3.15 -16.03 -11.95
N MET A 95 3.40 -15.28 -13.03
CA MET A 95 3.74 -13.86 -12.94
C MET A 95 2.61 -13.04 -12.29
N SER A 96 1.36 -13.33 -12.63
CA SER A 96 0.21 -12.67 -12.00
C SER A 96 0.13 -12.98 -10.51
N GLY A 97 0.28 -14.25 -10.12
CA GLY A 97 0.31 -14.66 -8.71
C GLY A 97 1.43 -13.99 -7.93
N ALA A 98 2.63 -13.89 -8.52
CA ALA A 98 3.76 -13.18 -7.92
C ALA A 98 3.45 -11.69 -7.69
N GLN A 99 2.80 -11.03 -8.66
CA GLN A 99 2.37 -9.65 -8.47
C GLN A 99 1.34 -9.51 -7.36
N TYR A 100 0.34 -10.39 -7.28
CA TYR A 100 -0.68 -10.32 -6.22
C TYR A 100 -0.04 -10.39 -4.83
N VAL A 101 0.89 -11.33 -4.62
CA VAL A 101 1.60 -11.45 -3.34
C VAL A 101 2.41 -10.19 -3.04
N HIS A 102 3.19 -9.70 -4.01
CA HIS A 102 4.00 -8.50 -3.82
C HIS A 102 3.14 -7.27 -3.51
N ASP A 103 2.13 -7.00 -4.33
CA ASP A 103 1.27 -5.82 -4.23
C ASP A 103 0.51 -5.82 -2.89
N HIS A 104 -0.09 -6.93 -2.49
CA HIS A 104 -0.84 -7.00 -1.24
C HIS A 104 0.04 -6.88 0.01
N VAL A 105 1.22 -7.50 0.03
CA VAL A 105 2.15 -7.36 1.17
C VAL A 105 2.67 -5.92 1.25
N MET A 106 3.04 -5.32 0.11
CA MET A 106 3.47 -3.93 0.05
C MET A 106 2.38 -2.97 0.50
N HIS A 107 1.15 -3.14 0.01
CA HIS A 107 -0.01 -2.33 0.40
C HIS A 107 -0.28 -2.45 1.90
N PHE A 108 -0.33 -3.68 2.43
CA PHE A 108 -0.63 -3.91 3.85
C PHE A 108 0.33 -3.16 4.76
N TYR A 109 1.65 -3.33 4.58
CA TYR A 109 2.65 -2.75 5.48
C TYR A 109 3.02 -1.30 5.16
N HIS A 110 3.30 -0.97 3.91
CA HIS A 110 3.89 0.32 3.57
C HIS A 110 2.85 1.39 3.27
N LEU A 111 1.66 1.00 2.80
CA LEU A 111 0.60 1.93 2.47
C LEU A 111 -0.41 2.04 3.60
N HIS A 112 -0.88 0.92 4.16
CA HIS A 112 -2.06 0.94 5.04
C HIS A 112 -1.75 0.76 6.53
N ALA A 113 -0.70 0.05 6.92
CA ALA A 113 -0.46 -0.29 8.34
C ALA A 113 -0.36 0.94 9.25
N LEU A 114 0.18 2.06 8.76
CA LEU A 114 0.30 3.30 9.51
C LEU A 114 -1.04 4.04 9.74
N ASP A 115 -2.17 3.49 9.32
CA ASP A 115 -3.50 3.91 9.78
C ASP A 115 -3.94 3.16 11.06
N TRP A 116 -3.28 2.04 11.36
CA TRP A 116 -3.66 1.10 12.41
C TRP A 116 -2.60 0.95 13.50
N VAL A 117 -1.34 1.17 13.14
CA VAL A 117 -0.15 1.01 13.99
C VAL A 117 0.37 2.36 14.42
N ASP A 118 0.36 2.63 15.73
CA ASP A 118 0.97 3.83 16.30
C ASP A 118 2.45 3.57 16.58
N VAL A 119 3.30 4.04 15.67
CA VAL A 119 4.76 3.86 15.71
C VAL A 119 5.38 4.46 16.97
N VAL A 120 4.89 5.61 17.44
CA VAL A 120 5.47 6.26 18.64
C VAL A 120 5.12 5.47 19.89
N SER A 121 3.91 4.89 19.95
CA SER A 121 3.50 4.06 21.08
C SER A 121 4.34 2.79 21.25
N ALA A 122 4.95 2.27 20.17
CA ALA A 122 5.83 1.09 20.22
C ALA A 122 7.07 1.30 21.12
N LEU A 123 7.48 2.55 21.36
CA LEU A 123 8.55 2.90 22.30
C LEU A 123 8.21 2.57 23.75
N LYS A 124 6.94 2.34 24.07
CA LYS A 124 6.44 1.99 25.41
C LYS A 124 6.25 0.48 25.61
N ALA A 125 6.47 -0.32 24.57
CA ALA A 125 6.23 -1.76 24.62
C ALA A 125 7.24 -2.48 25.52
N ASP A 126 6.82 -3.57 26.16
CA ASP A 126 7.74 -4.56 26.72
C ASP A 126 8.19 -5.54 25.61
N PRO A 127 9.48 -5.61 25.25
CA PRO A 127 9.97 -6.55 24.24
C PRO A 127 9.69 -8.03 24.56
N LYS A 128 9.63 -8.40 25.85
CA LYS A 128 9.30 -9.77 26.25
C LYS A 128 7.82 -10.06 25.99
N ALA A 129 6.92 -9.17 26.41
CA ALA A 129 5.49 -9.31 26.12
C ALA A 129 5.20 -9.28 24.60
N THR A 130 5.94 -8.46 23.85
CA THR A 130 5.89 -8.43 22.38
C THR A 130 6.30 -9.78 21.77
N SER A 131 7.36 -10.39 22.30
CA SER A 131 7.82 -11.72 21.90
C SER A 131 6.77 -12.81 22.17
N GLU A 132 6.19 -12.80 23.37
CA GLU A 132 5.11 -13.73 23.76
C GLU A 132 3.88 -13.56 22.86
N LEU A 133 3.48 -12.31 22.56
CA LEU A 133 2.38 -12.01 21.63
C LEU A 133 2.67 -12.56 20.23
N ALA A 134 3.84 -12.27 19.66
CA ALA A 134 4.23 -12.72 18.32
C ALA A 134 4.23 -14.25 18.21
N GLN A 135 4.74 -14.96 19.22
CA GLN A 135 4.76 -16.42 19.27
C GLN A 135 3.37 -17.03 19.49
N SER A 136 2.45 -16.30 20.14
CA SER A 136 1.07 -16.77 20.33
C SER A 136 0.25 -16.79 19.04
N ILE A 137 0.60 -15.95 18.05
CA ILE A 137 -0.16 -15.79 16.81
C ILE A 137 0.50 -16.43 15.58
N SER A 138 1.80 -16.75 15.65
CA SER A 138 2.55 -17.24 14.49
C SER A 138 3.78 -18.05 14.90
N SER A 139 4.14 -19.04 14.05
CA SER A 139 5.40 -19.77 14.13
C SER A 139 6.58 -19.04 13.48
N TYR A 140 6.41 -17.75 13.11
CA TYR A 140 7.46 -16.97 12.48
C TYR A 140 8.71 -16.87 13.37
N PRO A 141 9.91 -17.19 12.84
CA PRO A 141 11.08 -17.42 13.68
C PRO A 141 11.70 -16.15 14.28
N LYS A 142 11.49 -14.96 13.70
CA LYS A 142 12.03 -13.70 14.25
C LYS A 142 11.09 -13.11 15.28
N SER A 143 11.00 -13.79 16.42
CA SER A 143 10.04 -13.46 17.47
C SER A 143 10.68 -13.52 18.87
N SER A 144 12.00 -13.37 18.99
CA SER A 144 12.69 -13.39 20.28
C SER A 144 12.59 -12.05 21.01
N PRO A 145 12.68 -12.01 22.35
CA PRO A 145 12.68 -10.75 23.10
C PRO A 145 13.84 -9.83 22.70
N GLY A 146 15.01 -10.40 22.42
CA GLY A 146 16.18 -9.64 21.96
C GLY A 146 15.95 -8.95 20.62
N TYR A 147 15.29 -9.63 19.67
CA TYR A 147 14.94 -9.04 18.37
C TYR A 147 14.05 -7.80 18.54
N PHE A 148 13.00 -7.89 19.35
CA PHE A 148 12.12 -6.74 19.61
C PHE A 148 12.80 -5.64 20.42
N SER A 149 13.69 -5.98 21.34
CA SER A 149 14.50 -4.99 22.06
C SER A 149 15.41 -4.20 21.12
N ASP A 150 16.06 -4.88 20.16
CA ASP A 150 16.91 -4.23 19.17
C ASP A 150 16.11 -3.34 18.20
N MET A 151 14.91 -3.79 17.79
CA MET A 151 14.01 -2.99 16.95
C MET A 151 13.49 -1.76 17.69
N GLN A 152 13.06 -1.91 18.94
CA GLN A 152 12.61 -0.78 19.76
C GLN A 152 13.75 0.22 19.96
N LYS A 153 14.98 -0.25 20.23
CA LYS A 153 16.15 0.63 20.34
C LYS A 153 16.41 1.40 19.05
N LYS A 154 16.39 0.71 17.90
CA LYS A 154 16.57 1.36 16.59
C LYS A 154 15.51 2.43 16.34
N LEU A 155 14.25 2.15 16.69
CA LEU A 155 13.16 3.10 16.58
C LEU A 155 13.35 4.29 17.53
N LYS A 156 13.78 4.03 18.77
CA LYS A 156 14.09 5.06 19.76
C LYS A 156 15.19 5.99 19.26
N ASP A 157 16.30 5.45 18.79
CA ASP A 157 17.41 6.24 18.25
C ASP A 157 16.96 7.09 17.06
N PHE A 158 16.09 6.53 16.19
CA PHE A 158 15.50 7.26 15.08
C PHE A 158 14.60 8.42 15.54
N VAL A 159 13.74 8.20 16.54
CA VAL A 159 12.84 9.23 17.09
C VAL A 159 13.63 10.32 17.82
N GLU A 160 14.61 9.94 18.64
CA GLU A 160 15.46 10.86 19.40
C GLU A 160 16.37 11.71 18.49
N SER A 161 16.66 11.25 17.28
CA SER A 161 17.38 12.06 16.28
C SER A 161 16.63 13.33 15.87
N GLY A 162 15.31 13.38 16.06
CA GLY A 162 14.43 14.45 15.57
C GLY A 162 14.18 14.42 14.06
N GLN A 163 14.82 13.51 13.31
CA GLN A 163 14.68 13.37 11.86
C GLN A 163 13.68 12.28 11.50
N LEU A 164 12.40 12.51 11.82
CA LEU A 164 11.35 11.49 11.75
C LEU A 164 10.97 11.02 10.32
N GLY A 165 11.48 11.67 9.27
CA GLY A 165 11.26 11.26 7.88
C GLY A 165 9.78 11.02 7.57
N ILE A 166 9.44 9.82 7.11
CA ILE A 166 8.06 9.42 6.78
C ILE A 166 7.11 9.40 7.98
N PHE A 167 7.61 9.44 9.22
CA PHE A 167 6.82 9.48 10.44
C PHE A 167 6.61 10.90 10.99
N ALA A 168 7.20 11.92 10.36
CA ALA A 168 6.99 13.31 10.77
C ALA A 168 5.53 13.73 10.58
N ASN A 169 4.97 14.46 11.55
CA ASN A 169 3.59 14.96 11.53
C ASN A 169 2.51 13.88 11.25
N GLY A 170 2.79 12.62 11.64
CA GLY A 170 1.79 11.56 11.62
C GLY A 170 0.74 11.73 12.72
N TYR A 171 -0.34 10.96 12.64
CA TYR A 171 -1.49 11.03 13.57
C TYR A 171 -1.23 10.33 14.92
N TRP A 172 0.02 10.19 15.35
CA TRP A 172 0.42 9.40 16.52
C TRP A 172 -0.32 9.84 17.80
N GLY A 173 -0.80 8.90 18.61
CA GLY A 173 -1.61 9.14 19.79
C GLY A 173 -3.08 9.46 19.51
N HIS A 174 -3.52 9.50 18.25
CA HIS A 174 -4.94 9.70 17.92
C HIS A 174 -5.81 8.62 18.56
N PRO A 175 -6.97 8.95 19.16
CA PRO A 175 -7.80 8.00 19.91
C PRO A 175 -8.37 6.86 19.06
N ALA A 176 -8.31 6.94 17.74
CA ALA A 176 -8.70 5.84 16.85
C ALA A 176 -7.67 4.69 16.80
N TYR A 177 -6.41 4.92 17.19
CA TYR A 177 -5.46 3.82 17.38
C TYR A 177 -5.86 2.99 18.60
N LYS A 178 -5.99 1.68 18.41
CA LYS A 178 -6.47 0.75 19.45
C LYS A 178 -5.50 -0.34 19.85
N LEU A 179 -4.40 -0.50 19.10
CA LEU A 179 -3.42 -1.53 19.39
C LEU A 179 -2.63 -1.18 20.66
N PRO A 180 -2.35 -2.16 21.53
CA PRO A 180 -1.41 -1.97 22.63
C PRO A 180 0.01 -1.75 22.09
N PRO A 181 0.91 -1.12 22.89
CA PRO A 181 2.31 -0.90 22.50
C PRO A 181 3.01 -2.15 21.94
N GLU A 182 2.77 -3.32 22.54
CA GLU A 182 3.36 -4.60 22.12
C GLU A 182 2.93 -4.99 20.70
N ALA A 183 1.67 -4.79 20.35
CA ALA A 183 1.20 -5.05 18.99
C ALA A 183 1.75 -4.02 17.99
N ASN A 184 1.97 -2.77 18.43
CA ASN A 184 2.58 -1.75 17.59
C ASN A 184 4.08 -2.01 17.34
N LEU A 185 4.81 -2.58 18.32
CA LEU A 185 6.21 -2.96 18.13
C LEU A 185 6.37 -4.25 17.31
N MET A 186 5.38 -5.14 17.35
CA MET A 186 5.36 -6.38 16.56
C MET A 186 5.18 -6.13 15.05
N ALA A 187 4.44 -5.08 14.69
CA ALA A 187 4.09 -4.72 13.31
C ALA A 187 5.28 -4.16 12.52
#